data_AF-A0ABD6AVQ9-F1
#
_entry.id   AF-A0ABD6AVQ9-F1
#
_cell.length_a   1.000
_cell.length_b   1.000
_cell.length_c   1.000
_cell.angle_alpha   90.00
_cell.angle_beta   90.00
_cell.angle_gamma   90.00
#
_symmetry.space_group_name_H-M   'P 1'
#
loop_
_entity.id
_entity.type
_entity.pdbx_description
1 polymer ?
#
loop_
_entity_poly.entity_id
_entity_poly.type
_entity_poly.pdbx_seq_one_letter_code
_entity_poly.pdbx_strand_id
1 'polypeptide(L)'
;MGGFQNGLITNTDQYPAQRLSSAIERFVSEFGDRNSLGRLVDVVDTSTQLTRGIVEQRPETFTEKHLVVPGLKALGYSIHRERPGEYTATGRSEPDFSIETPHAQNPYIVEAKRIGNLPQSVLPDDGEGSEQLQSYLEEGFSAKYRTDLDRRHLVGIATDGIYWLVFKKDLETGAIDRIGGASTESAVLETVKAHRHPEEVSEQWRVDVRRRLEVEFVPELSAENVAAAVEEIE
;
A
#
# COMPACT_ATOMS: atom_id res chain seq x y z
N MET A 1 29.93 8.38 35.14
CA MET A 1 28.48 8.51 35.34
C MET A 1 28.03 9.73 34.56
N GLY A 2 27.78 9.55 33.25
CA GLY A 2 27.41 10.62 32.34
C GLY A 2 25.89 10.65 32.18
N GLY A 3 25.31 11.83 32.36
CA GLY A 3 23.88 12.07 32.25
C GLY A 3 23.38 11.88 30.81
N PHE A 4 22.22 11.24 30.70
CA PHE A 4 21.46 11.13 29.46
C PHE A 4 20.89 12.51 29.10
N GLN A 5 21.30 13.01 27.94
CA GLN A 5 20.73 14.20 27.34
C GLN A 5 19.29 13.92 26.89
N ASN A 6 18.42 14.89 27.20
CA ASN A 6 17.09 15.04 26.65
C ASN A 6 17.09 14.97 25.12
N GLY A 7 16.70 13.82 24.58
CA GLY A 7 16.15 13.71 23.23
C GLY A 7 14.68 14.14 23.30
N LEU A 8 14.40 15.36 22.85
CA LEU A 8 13.03 15.83 22.59
C LEU A 8 12.36 14.88 21.60
N ILE A 9 11.43 14.05 22.10
CA ILE A 9 10.48 13.31 21.28
C ILE A 9 9.59 14.35 20.59
N THR A 10 9.75 14.55 19.28
CA THR A 10 8.86 15.41 18.51
C THR A 10 7.52 14.70 18.30
N ASN A 11 6.47 15.34 18.77
CA ASN A 11 5.10 14.87 18.90
C ASN A 11 4.33 14.75 17.55
N THR A 12 4.98 14.29 16.47
CA THR A 12 4.43 14.34 15.09
C THR A 12 4.30 12.97 14.40
N ASP A 13 4.63 11.88 15.08
CA ASP A 13 4.65 10.50 14.52
C ASP A 13 3.77 9.48 15.28
N GLN A 14 2.66 9.93 15.88
CA GLN A 14 1.82 9.06 16.69
C GLN A 14 1.03 8.04 15.83
N TYR A 15 1.62 6.84 15.74
CA TYR A 15 1.16 5.52 15.26
C TYR A 15 0.70 5.42 13.79
N PRO A 16 1.52 4.82 12.89
CA PRO A 16 1.14 4.52 11.51
C PRO A 16 -0.25 3.89 11.36
N ALA A 17 -0.60 2.98 12.27
CA ALA A 17 -1.91 2.33 12.31
C ALA A 17 -3.08 3.32 12.52
N GLN A 18 -2.91 4.33 13.37
CA GLN A 18 -3.93 5.37 13.57
C GLN A 18 -4.10 6.23 12.32
N ARG A 19 -2.99 6.60 11.66
CA ARG A 19 -3.04 7.38 10.40
C ARG A 19 -3.70 6.58 9.28
N LEU A 20 -3.41 5.29 9.20
CA LEU A 20 -4.00 4.38 8.22
C LEU A 20 -5.49 4.18 8.48
N SER A 21 -5.89 3.95 9.74
CA SER A 21 -7.30 3.91 10.15
C SER A 21 -8.04 5.18 9.73
N SER A 22 -7.46 6.37 10.00
CA SER A 22 -8.06 7.64 9.59
C SER A 22 -8.13 7.82 8.07
N ALA A 23 -7.19 7.25 7.30
CA ALA A 23 -7.24 7.26 5.85
C ALA A 23 -8.39 6.38 5.33
N ILE A 24 -8.56 5.19 5.91
CA ILE A 24 -9.66 4.28 5.60
C ILE A 24 -11.01 4.91 5.95
N GLU A 25 -11.16 5.53 7.12
CA GLU A 25 -12.40 6.22 7.51
C GLU A 25 -12.78 7.34 6.52
N ARG A 26 -11.82 8.15 6.08
CA ARG A 26 -12.04 9.17 5.05
C ARG A 26 -12.43 8.55 3.71
N PHE A 27 -11.75 7.50 3.31
CA PHE A 27 -12.04 6.78 2.07
C PHE A 27 -13.46 6.20 2.07
N VAL A 28 -13.88 5.55 3.17
CA VAL A 28 -15.25 5.05 3.32
C VAL A 28 -16.27 6.19 3.30
N SER A 29 -15.95 7.32 3.93
CA SER A 29 -16.81 8.51 3.91
C SER A 29 -17.06 9.03 2.49
N GLU A 30 -16.09 8.96 1.58
CA GLU A 30 -16.31 9.33 0.17
C GLU A 30 -17.40 8.48 -0.50
N PHE A 31 -17.51 7.19 -0.18
CA PHE A 31 -18.62 6.36 -0.65
C PHE A 31 -19.93 6.67 0.09
N GLY A 32 -19.85 7.01 1.37
CA GLY A 32 -20.97 7.49 2.19
C GLY A 32 -21.65 8.70 1.56
N ASP A 33 -20.85 9.74 1.26
CA ASP A 33 -21.32 11.00 0.67
C ASP A 33 -21.97 10.80 -0.71
N ARG A 34 -21.60 9.73 -1.41
CA ARG A 34 -22.15 9.32 -2.72
C ARG A 34 -23.27 8.28 -2.62
N ASN A 35 -23.77 7.98 -1.41
CA ASN A 35 -24.76 6.93 -1.15
C ASN A 35 -24.40 5.57 -1.77
N SER A 36 -23.10 5.26 -1.82
CA SER A 36 -22.53 4.13 -2.55
C SER A 36 -21.80 3.13 -1.64
N LEU A 37 -22.04 3.16 -0.33
CA LEU A 37 -21.42 2.23 0.62
C LEU A 37 -21.70 0.75 0.29
N GLY A 38 -22.89 0.41 -0.21
CA GLY A 38 -23.20 -0.96 -0.65
C GLY A 38 -22.29 -1.41 -1.80
N ARG A 39 -21.96 -0.50 -2.73
CA ARG A 39 -21.01 -0.78 -3.82
C ARG A 39 -19.60 -0.99 -3.32
N LEU A 40 -19.19 -0.29 -2.27
CA LEU A 40 -17.88 -0.52 -1.66
C LEU A 40 -17.79 -1.93 -1.07
N VAL A 41 -18.85 -2.42 -0.42
CA VAL A 41 -18.91 -3.83 0.04
C VAL A 41 -18.79 -4.77 -1.15
N ASP A 42 -19.57 -4.57 -2.22
CA ASP A 42 -19.49 -5.42 -3.42
C ASP A 42 -18.05 -5.46 -3.98
N VAL A 43 -17.40 -4.30 -4.08
CA VAL A 43 -16.05 -4.17 -4.64
C VAL A 43 -15.00 -4.88 -3.79
N VAL A 44 -15.11 -4.81 -2.47
CA VAL A 44 -14.16 -5.43 -1.53
C VAL A 44 -14.42 -6.93 -1.39
N ASP A 45 -15.67 -7.34 -1.18
CA ASP A 45 -16.07 -8.72 -0.82
C ASP A 45 -16.21 -9.66 -2.03
N THR A 46 -16.64 -9.12 -3.18
CA THR A 46 -16.88 -9.94 -4.39
C THR A 46 -15.83 -9.77 -5.49
N SER A 47 -14.75 -9.02 -5.20
CA SER A 47 -13.76 -8.61 -6.21
C SER A 47 -14.39 -7.95 -7.46
N THR A 48 -15.56 -7.33 -7.29
CA THR A 48 -16.20 -6.58 -8.38
C THR A 48 -15.40 -5.31 -8.64
N GLN A 49 -15.14 -4.99 -9.92
CA GLN A 49 -14.32 -3.83 -10.24
C GLN A 49 -15.06 -2.52 -9.96
N LEU A 50 -14.35 -1.56 -9.35
CA LEU A 50 -14.85 -0.19 -9.23
C LEU A 50 -15.00 0.42 -10.63
N THR A 51 -16.19 0.93 -10.94
CA THR A 51 -16.48 1.58 -12.23
C THR A 51 -16.67 3.08 -12.08
N ARG A 52 -16.44 3.83 -13.16
CA ARG A 52 -16.59 5.30 -13.20
C ARG A 52 -17.97 5.78 -12.74
N GLY A 53 -19.03 5.00 -12.98
CA GLY A 53 -20.39 5.34 -12.58
C GLY A 53 -20.61 5.41 -11.06
N ILE A 54 -19.67 4.88 -10.27
CA ILE A 54 -19.75 4.86 -8.80
C ILE A 54 -19.04 6.07 -8.17
N VAL A 55 -17.91 6.50 -8.75
CA VAL A 55 -17.03 7.51 -8.15
C VAL A 55 -16.90 8.80 -8.97
N GLU A 56 -17.65 8.91 -10.08
CA GLU A 56 -17.72 10.06 -11.00
C GLU A 56 -16.38 10.50 -11.63
N GLN A 57 -15.30 9.80 -11.33
CA GLN A 57 -13.96 10.00 -11.88
C GLN A 57 -13.35 8.66 -12.32
N ARG A 58 -12.11 8.66 -12.83
CA ARG A 58 -11.41 7.41 -13.17
C ARG A 58 -11.21 6.59 -11.89
N PRO A 59 -11.66 5.31 -11.83
CA PRO A 59 -11.53 4.47 -10.64
C PRO A 59 -10.10 4.39 -10.09
N GLU A 60 -9.12 4.34 -10.97
CA GLU A 60 -7.69 4.33 -10.64
C GLU A 60 -7.30 5.61 -9.91
N THR A 61 -7.58 6.78 -10.49
CA THR A 61 -7.32 8.09 -9.86
C THR A 61 -8.06 8.27 -8.53
N PHE A 62 -9.26 7.70 -8.39
CA PHE A 62 -9.98 7.71 -7.12
C PHE A 62 -9.29 6.88 -6.05
N THR A 63 -8.89 5.67 -6.41
CA THR A 63 -8.18 4.75 -5.51
C THR A 63 -6.84 5.34 -5.08
N GLU A 64 -6.07 5.87 -6.04
CA GLU A 64 -4.80 6.56 -5.80
C GLU A 64 -4.96 7.70 -4.79
N LYS A 65 -5.88 8.64 -5.08
CA LYS A 65 -6.05 9.87 -4.31
C LYS A 65 -6.60 9.64 -2.92
N HIS A 66 -7.59 8.76 -2.78
CA HIS A 66 -8.37 8.65 -1.55
C HIS A 66 -7.93 7.48 -0.66
N LEU A 67 -7.17 6.50 -1.18
CA LEU A 67 -6.74 5.33 -0.40
C LEU A 67 -5.22 5.09 -0.48
N VAL A 68 -4.66 4.94 -1.67
CA VAL A 68 -3.24 4.54 -1.84
C VAL A 68 -2.28 5.62 -1.35
N VAL A 69 -2.37 6.86 -1.86
CA VAL A 69 -1.46 7.94 -1.45
C VAL A 69 -1.61 8.27 0.05
N PRO A 70 -2.82 8.38 0.62
CA PRO A 70 -2.99 8.52 2.07
C PRO A 70 -2.43 7.34 2.87
N GLY A 71 -2.58 6.10 2.37
CA GLY A 71 -2.03 4.88 2.99
C GLY A 71 -0.50 4.88 2.99
N LEU A 72 0.13 5.18 1.86
CA LEU A 72 1.58 5.32 1.74
C LEU A 72 2.13 6.35 2.73
N LYS A 73 1.50 7.53 2.80
CA LYS A 73 1.87 8.57 3.77
C LYS A 73 1.68 8.11 5.22
N ALA A 74 0.63 7.35 5.51
CA ALA A 74 0.39 6.80 6.84
C ALA A 74 1.51 5.83 7.27
N LEU A 75 2.01 5.02 6.34
CA LEU A 75 3.11 4.06 6.50
C LEU A 75 4.51 4.69 6.55
N GLY A 76 4.62 6.00 6.36
CA GLY A 76 5.89 6.74 6.43
C GLY A 76 6.60 6.93 5.08
N TYR A 77 5.94 6.60 3.96
CA TYR A 77 6.47 6.87 2.62
C TYR A 77 6.21 8.33 2.19
N SER A 78 7.19 8.94 1.53
CA SER A 78 7.03 10.24 0.87
C SER A 78 6.96 10.05 -0.65
N ILE A 79 5.90 10.53 -1.29
CA ILE A 79 5.81 10.52 -2.75
C ILE A 79 6.80 11.53 -3.31
N HIS A 80 7.80 11.05 -4.06
CA HIS A 80 8.77 11.90 -4.73
C HIS A 80 8.22 12.43 -6.05
N ARG A 81 7.74 11.54 -6.93
CA ARG A 81 7.13 11.90 -8.22
C ARG A 81 5.97 10.99 -8.54
N GLU A 82 4.95 11.56 -9.17
CA GLU A 82 3.93 10.82 -9.90
C GLU A 82 4.45 10.52 -11.31
N ARG A 83 4.23 9.31 -11.81
CA ARG A 83 4.65 8.89 -13.17
C ARG A 83 6.15 9.12 -13.46
N PRO A 84 7.06 8.48 -12.71
CA PRO A 84 8.50 8.63 -12.88
C PRO A 84 9.01 7.93 -14.16
N GLY A 85 8.98 8.65 -15.30
CA GLY A 85 9.43 8.13 -16.60
C GLY A 85 10.88 7.66 -16.65
N GLU A 86 11.73 8.06 -15.70
CA GLU A 86 13.11 7.58 -15.54
C GLU A 86 13.22 6.07 -15.25
N TYR A 87 12.14 5.43 -14.77
CA TYR A 87 12.09 3.99 -14.50
C TYR A 87 11.47 3.19 -15.64
N THR A 88 11.11 3.84 -16.75
CA THR A 88 10.39 3.21 -17.85
C THR A 88 11.34 2.60 -18.87
N ALA A 89 11.21 1.31 -19.12
CA ALA A 89 11.84 0.67 -20.28
C ALA A 89 11.09 1.05 -21.57
N THR A 90 11.80 1.17 -22.69
CA THR A 90 11.20 1.50 -24.00
C THR A 90 10.01 0.58 -24.32
N GLY A 91 8.82 1.18 -24.51
CA GLY A 91 7.59 0.45 -24.85
C GLY A 91 6.82 -0.13 -23.66
N ARG A 92 7.17 0.22 -22.41
CA ARG A 92 6.44 -0.20 -21.20
C ARG A 92 5.77 0.99 -20.50
N SER A 93 4.85 0.69 -19.58
CA SER A 93 4.19 1.69 -18.75
C SER A 93 5.12 2.24 -17.69
N GLU A 94 4.95 3.52 -17.37
CA GLU A 94 5.64 4.17 -16.25
C GLU A 94 5.00 3.73 -14.93
N PRO A 95 5.76 3.55 -13.85
CA PRO A 95 5.19 3.33 -12.52
C PRO A 95 4.20 4.44 -12.14
N ASP A 96 3.25 4.18 -11.26
CA ASP A 96 2.33 5.23 -10.78
C ASP A 96 3.06 6.26 -9.92
N PHE A 97 3.97 5.80 -9.04
CA PHE A 97 4.74 6.69 -8.15
C PHE A 97 6.18 6.24 -7.98
N SER A 98 7.07 7.20 -7.74
CA SER A 98 8.34 6.97 -7.05
C SER A 98 8.26 7.50 -5.63
N ILE A 99 8.90 6.78 -4.72
CA ILE A 99 8.92 7.10 -3.30
C ILE A 99 10.34 7.48 -2.88
N GLU A 100 10.43 8.50 -2.02
CA GLU A 100 11.57 8.74 -1.15
C GLU A 100 11.26 8.23 0.25
N THR A 101 12.22 7.55 0.88
CA THR A 101 12.15 7.26 2.32
C THR A 101 13.41 7.81 3.01
N PRO A 102 13.29 8.33 4.24
CA PRO A 102 14.42 8.96 4.94
C PRO A 102 15.63 8.02 5.18
N HIS A 103 15.40 6.71 5.07
CA HIS A 103 16.40 5.67 5.35
C HIS A 103 16.67 4.78 4.14
N ALA A 104 15.98 4.97 3.02
CA ALA A 104 16.14 4.15 1.84
C ALA A 104 17.42 4.51 1.10
N GLN A 105 18.33 3.55 1.06
CA GLN A 105 19.40 3.54 0.09
C GLN A 105 18.91 3.09 -1.29
N ASN A 106 17.86 2.28 -1.35
CA ASN A 106 17.35 1.75 -2.60
C ASN A 106 16.22 2.62 -3.17
N PRO A 107 16.02 2.63 -4.50
CA PRO A 107 14.81 3.19 -5.11
C PRO A 107 13.55 2.42 -4.73
N TYR A 108 12.45 3.16 -4.60
CA TYR A 108 11.11 2.62 -4.35
C TYR A 108 10.16 3.09 -5.44
N ILE A 109 9.41 2.16 -6.03
CA ILE A 109 8.35 2.45 -6.99
C ILE A 109 7.03 1.82 -6.54
N VAL A 110 5.93 2.42 -6.96
CA VAL A 110 4.58 1.93 -6.68
C VAL A 110 3.83 1.73 -7.98
N GLU A 111 3.20 0.57 -8.09
CA GLU A 111 2.18 0.28 -9.08
C GLU A 111 0.82 0.20 -8.38
N ALA A 112 -0.03 1.17 -8.62
CA ALA A 112 -1.36 1.32 -8.06
C ALA A 112 -2.43 0.96 -9.11
N LYS A 113 -3.36 0.08 -8.74
CA LYS A 113 -4.53 -0.25 -9.57
C LYS A 113 -5.81 0.29 -8.94
N ARG A 114 -6.91 0.24 -9.71
CA ARG A 114 -8.26 0.44 -9.14
C ARG A 114 -8.61 -0.72 -8.21
N ILE A 115 -9.41 -0.45 -7.20
CA ILE A 115 -9.87 -1.47 -6.23
C ILE A 115 -10.57 -2.63 -6.95
N GLY A 116 -10.25 -3.85 -6.49
CA GLY A 116 -10.78 -5.10 -7.01
C GLY A 116 -9.96 -5.68 -8.16
N ASN A 117 -8.79 -5.10 -8.46
CA ASN A 117 -7.87 -5.60 -9.49
C ASN A 117 -6.74 -6.48 -8.93
N LEU A 118 -6.53 -6.50 -7.61
CA LEU A 118 -5.64 -7.47 -6.96
C LEU A 118 -6.51 -8.49 -6.20
N PRO A 119 -6.57 -9.76 -6.63
CA PRO A 119 -7.39 -10.75 -5.94
C PRO A 119 -6.74 -11.19 -4.63
N GLN A 120 -7.53 -11.51 -3.61
CA GLN A 120 -7.05 -12.01 -2.30
C GLN A 120 -6.04 -13.16 -2.41
N SER A 121 -6.16 -13.99 -3.46
CA SER A 121 -5.28 -15.12 -3.76
C SER A 121 -3.83 -14.75 -4.07
N VAL A 122 -3.48 -13.45 -4.12
CA VAL A 122 -2.08 -12.99 -4.24
C VAL A 122 -1.35 -12.89 -2.90
N LEU A 123 -2.08 -12.97 -1.78
CA LEU A 123 -1.52 -12.92 -0.43
C LEU A 123 -0.98 -14.25 0.14
N PRO A 124 -1.49 -15.46 -0.20
CA PRO A 124 -1.00 -16.71 0.40
C PRO A 124 0.47 -17.03 0.07
N ASP A 125 1.14 -17.75 0.98
CA ASP A 125 2.55 -18.15 0.95
C ASP A 125 2.86 -19.33 0.00
N ASP A 126 1.84 -19.91 -0.62
CA ASP A 126 1.86 -21.27 -1.18
C ASP A 126 2.13 -21.35 -2.69
N GLY A 127 2.75 -20.31 -3.27
CA GLY A 127 3.35 -20.40 -4.62
C GLY A 127 2.37 -20.53 -5.80
N GLU A 128 1.06 -20.62 -5.55
CA GLU A 128 0.02 -20.68 -6.59
C GLU A 128 -0.52 -19.31 -7.02
N GLY A 129 -0.17 -18.23 -6.30
CA GLY A 129 -0.37 -16.85 -6.76
C GLY A 129 0.58 -16.43 -7.90
N SER A 130 1.31 -17.38 -8.52
CA SER A 130 2.52 -17.13 -9.29
C SER A 130 2.28 -16.47 -10.64
N GLU A 131 1.29 -16.87 -11.45
CA GLU A 131 1.16 -16.33 -12.81
C GLU A 131 0.66 -14.89 -12.86
N GLN A 132 -0.35 -14.54 -12.05
CA GLN A 132 -0.84 -13.17 -11.98
C GLN A 132 0.20 -12.26 -11.34
N LEU A 133 0.80 -12.69 -10.23
CA LEU A 133 1.86 -11.95 -9.59
C LEU A 133 3.05 -11.77 -10.54
N GLN A 134 3.45 -12.83 -11.25
CA GLN A 134 4.53 -12.78 -12.24
C GLN A 134 4.19 -11.87 -13.41
N SER A 135 2.97 -11.91 -13.96
CA SER A 135 2.52 -10.96 -14.98
C SER A 135 2.57 -9.52 -14.46
N TYR A 136 2.18 -9.28 -13.20
CA TYR A 136 2.28 -7.97 -12.56
C TYR A 136 3.73 -7.53 -12.34
N LEU A 137 4.61 -8.45 -11.94
CA LEU A 137 6.06 -8.23 -11.81
C LEU A 137 6.70 -7.92 -13.18
N GLU A 138 6.29 -8.65 -14.21
CA GLU A 138 6.72 -8.46 -15.58
C GLU A 138 6.17 -7.16 -16.17
N GLU A 139 4.96 -6.72 -15.83
CA GLU A 139 4.40 -5.46 -16.34
C GLU A 139 4.92 -4.24 -15.58
N GLY A 140 4.81 -4.22 -14.24
CA GLY A 140 5.10 -3.06 -13.39
C GLY A 140 6.52 -2.97 -12.84
N PHE A 141 7.21 -4.11 -12.66
CA PHE A 141 8.56 -4.16 -12.05
C PHE A 141 9.67 -4.58 -13.04
N SER A 142 9.34 -4.61 -14.33
CA SER A 142 10.28 -4.75 -15.44
C SER A 142 11.05 -3.49 -15.78
N ALA A 143 10.85 -2.41 -15.00
CA ALA A 143 11.67 -1.21 -15.03
C ALA A 143 13.14 -1.60 -15.21
N LYS A 144 13.72 -1.18 -16.35
CA LYS A 144 15.15 -1.29 -16.56
C LYS A 144 15.75 -0.18 -15.72
N TYR A 145 16.03 -0.48 -14.46
CA TYR A 145 16.76 0.45 -13.62
C TYR A 145 18.08 0.74 -14.31
N ARG A 146 18.41 2.03 -14.39
CA ARG A 146 19.66 2.52 -14.93
C ARG A 146 20.81 1.84 -14.15
N THR A 147 21.51 0.91 -14.80
CA THR A 147 22.68 0.16 -14.27
C THR A 147 23.82 1.06 -13.79
N ASP A 148 23.71 2.36 -14.03
CA ASP A 148 24.60 3.44 -13.68
C ASP A 148 24.31 4.10 -12.32
N LEU A 149 23.38 3.54 -11.53
CA LEU A 149 23.19 3.89 -10.13
C LEU A 149 23.78 2.78 -9.25
N ASP A 150 24.66 3.13 -8.30
CA ASP A 150 25.39 2.23 -7.39
C ASP A 150 24.48 1.50 -6.37
N ARG A 151 23.32 0.99 -6.79
CA ARG A 151 22.30 0.35 -5.93
C ARG A 151 22.07 -1.08 -6.38
N ARG A 152 22.04 -1.99 -5.40
CA ARG A 152 21.87 -3.44 -5.62
C ARG A 152 20.42 -3.84 -5.83
N HIS A 153 19.47 -3.11 -5.22
CA HIS A 153 18.07 -3.53 -5.18
C HIS A 153 17.11 -2.43 -5.64
N LEU A 154 15.98 -2.84 -6.20
CA LEU A 154 14.78 -2.02 -6.41
C LEU A 154 13.65 -2.55 -5.55
N VAL A 155 12.98 -1.66 -4.82
CA VAL A 155 11.81 -2.02 -4.01
C VAL A 155 10.55 -1.62 -4.74
N GLY A 156 9.61 -2.56 -4.79
CA GLY A 156 8.36 -2.41 -5.49
C GLY A 156 7.16 -2.59 -4.58
N ILE A 157 6.19 -1.67 -4.63
CA ILE A 157 4.91 -1.81 -3.93
C ILE A 157 3.80 -1.97 -4.96
N ALA A 158 3.10 -3.10 -4.95
CA ALA A 158 1.90 -3.30 -5.76
C ALA A 158 0.67 -3.18 -4.88
N THR A 159 -0.31 -2.38 -5.29
CA THR A 159 -1.52 -2.20 -4.49
C THR A 159 -2.75 -1.80 -5.30
N ASP A 160 -3.93 -2.17 -4.83
CA ASP A 160 -5.20 -1.60 -5.26
C ASP A 160 -5.86 -0.79 -4.14
N GLY A 161 -5.10 -0.46 -3.09
CA GLY A 161 -5.55 0.20 -1.88
C GLY A 161 -6.13 -0.74 -0.83
N ILE A 162 -6.64 -1.92 -1.21
CA ILE A 162 -7.12 -2.94 -0.27
C ILE A 162 -6.02 -3.95 0.00
N TYR A 163 -5.42 -4.49 -1.07
CA TYR A 163 -4.32 -5.43 -1.01
C TYR A 163 -3.01 -4.73 -1.31
N TRP A 164 -1.97 -5.08 -0.56
CA TRP A 164 -0.66 -4.45 -0.64
C TRP A 164 0.41 -5.53 -0.60
N LEU A 165 1.31 -5.49 -1.58
CA LEU A 165 2.43 -6.42 -1.70
C LEU A 165 3.73 -5.64 -1.86
N VAL A 166 4.80 -6.13 -1.26
CA VAL A 166 6.12 -5.53 -1.36
C VAL A 166 7.11 -6.55 -1.91
N PHE A 167 7.85 -6.10 -2.91
CA PHE A 167 8.86 -6.89 -3.61
C PHE A 167 10.21 -6.22 -3.52
N LYS A 168 11.24 -7.06 -3.48
CA LYS A 168 12.63 -6.71 -3.64
C LYS A 168 13.11 -7.33 -4.94
N LYS A 169 13.66 -6.52 -5.83
CA LYS A 169 14.30 -6.97 -7.06
C LYS A 169 15.80 -6.77 -6.94
N ASP A 170 16.59 -7.83 -7.07
CA ASP A 170 18.03 -7.74 -7.26
C ASP A 170 18.31 -7.28 -8.70
N LEU A 171 19.03 -6.16 -8.84
CA LEU A 171 19.26 -5.51 -10.12
C LEU A 171 20.38 -6.17 -10.93
N GLU A 172 21.23 -6.97 -10.29
CA GLU A 172 22.33 -7.70 -10.95
C GLU A 172 21.83 -8.99 -11.57
N THR A 173 21.08 -9.78 -10.80
CA THR A 173 20.57 -11.10 -11.18
C THR A 173 19.18 -11.03 -11.82
N GLY A 174 18.42 -9.96 -11.55
CA GLY A 174 17.02 -9.84 -11.94
C GLY A 174 16.06 -10.64 -11.06
N ALA A 175 16.54 -11.32 -10.01
CA ALA A 175 15.70 -12.08 -9.08
C ALA A 175 14.71 -11.15 -8.36
N ILE A 176 13.50 -11.64 -8.11
CA ILE A 176 12.45 -10.91 -7.40
C ILE A 176 11.96 -11.76 -6.24
N ASP A 177 12.04 -11.21 -5.04
CA ASP A 177 11.55 -11.81 -3.80
C ASP A 177 10.39 -10.97 -3.26
N ARG A 178 9.32 -11.63 -2.80
CA ARG A 178 8.31 -10.96 -1.99
C ARG A 178 8.83 -10.85 -0.57
N ILE A 179 8.84 -9.63 -0.03
CA ILE A 179 9.38 -9.32 1.30
C ILE A 179 8.32 -8.79 2.27
N GLY A 180 7.07 -8.66 1.82
CA GLY A 180 5.95 -8.31 2.68
C GLY A 180 4.62 -8.34 1.94
N GLY A 181 3.52 -8.37 2.70
CA GLY A 181 2.20 -8.13 2.14
C GLY A 181 1.09 -8.23 3.17
N ALA A 182 0.08 -7.37 3.03
CA ALA A 182 -1.04 -7.30 3.96
C ALA A 182 -2.31 -6.75 3.27
N SER A 183 -3.45 -6.83 3.96
CA SER A 183 -4.74 -6.33 3.49
C SER A 183 -5.39 -5.37 4.48
N THR A 184 -6.00 -4.30 3.97
CA THR A 184 -6.88 -3.41 4.74
C THR A 184 -8.35 -3.82 4.66
N GLU A 185 -8.68 -4.92 3.96
CA GLU A 185 -10.05 -5.39 3.71
C GLU A 185 -10.91 -5.38 4.98
N SER A 186 -10.46 -6.07 6.03
CA SER A 186 -11.23 -6.20 7.26
C SER A 186 -11.44 -4.87 7.98
N ALA A 187 -10.49 -3.94 7.87
CA ALA A 187 -10.61 -2.59 8.41
C ALA A 187 -11.62 -1.75 7.60
N VAL A 188 -11.60 -1.87 6.27
CA VAL A 188 -12.57 -1.21 5.38
C VAL A 188 -13.98 -1.73 5.63
N LEU A 189 -14.18 -3.05 5.69
CA LEU A 189 -15.48 -3.68 5.91
C LEU A 189 -16.07 -3.32 7.27
N GLU A 190 -15.27 -3.35 8.35
CA GLU A 190 -15.71 -2.94 9.69
C GLU A 190 -16.11 -1.46 9.71
N THR A 191 -15.35 -0.60 9.04
CA THR A 191 -15.66 0.83 8.93
C THR A 191 -16.96 1.05 8.14
N VAL A 192 -17.19 0.32 7.04
CA VAL A 192 -18.45 0.37 6.30
C VAL A 192 -19.63 -0.10 7.17
N LYS A 193 -19.45 -1.18 7.94
CA LYS A 193 -20.46 -1.66 8.88
C LYS A 193 -20.81 -0.59 9.92
N ALA A 194 -19.81 0.07 10.49
CA ALA A 194 -20.02 1.16 11.45
C ALA A 194 -20.78 2.36 10.86
N HIS A 195 -20.62 2.65 9.56
CA HIS A 195 -21.38 3.69 8.87
C HIS A 195 -22.83 3.28 8.55
N ARG A 196 -23.06 2.02 8.18
CA ARG A 196 -24.38 1.54 7.75
C ARG A 196 -25.28 1.06 8.89
N HIS A 197 -24.66 0.48 9.91
CA HIS A 197 -25.30 -0.21 11.03
C HIS A 197 -24.57 0.16 12.34
N PRO A 198 -24.56 1.45 12.74
CA PRO A 198 -23.86 1.91 13.93
C PRO A 198 -24.33 1.20 15.22
N GLU A 199 -25.55 0.70 15.25
CA GLU A 199 -26.13 -0.10 16.34
C GLU A 199 -25.58 -1.52 16.44
N GLU A 200 -24.96 -2.04 15.38
CA GLU A 200 -24.43 -3.42 15.31
C GLU A 200 -22.92 -3.51 15.55
N VAL A 201 -22.25 -2.37 15.80
CA VAL A 201 -20.81 -2.32 16.06
C VAL A 201 -20.50 -1.98 17.51
N SER A 202 -19.42 -2.55 18.03
CA SER A 202 -18.90 -2.24 19.36
C SER A 202 -18.52 -0.76 19.46
N GLU A 203 -18.72 -0.11 20.61
CA GLU A 203 -18.20 1.25 20.86
C GLU A 203 -16.66 1.33 20.69
N GLN A 204 -15.98 0.18 20.79
CA GLN A 204 -14.52 0.07 20.65
C GLN A 204 -14.07 -0.29 19.22
N TRP A 205 -14.95 -0.34 18.23
CA TRP A 205 -14.60 -0.80 16.87
C TRP A 205 -13.38 -0.09 16.28
N ARG A 206 -13.22 1.23 16.50
CA ARG A 206 -12.05 1.99 16.04
C ARG A 206 -10.75 1.53 16.69
N VAL A 207 -10.81 1.17 17.98
CA VAL A 207 -9.65 0.64 18.71
C VAL A 207 -9.28 -0.73 18.16
N ASP A 208 -10.26 -1.58 17.89
CA ASP A 208 -10.05 -2.92 17.32
C ASP A 208 -9.47 -2.86 15.91
N VAL A 209 -10.01 -1.99 15.05
CA VAL A 209 -9.47 -1.74 13.70
C VAL A 209 -8.03 -1.25 13.78
N ARG A 210 -7.75 -0.24 14.61
CA ARG A 210 -6.38 0.28 14.77
C ARG A 210 -5.43 -0.81 15.25
N ARG A 211 -5.82 -1.59 16.25
CA ARG A 211 -4.99 -2.65 16.81
C ARG A 211 -4.68 -3.72 15.75
N ARG A 212 -5.66 -4.09 14.93
CA ARG A 212 -5.46 -5.04 13.83
C ARG A 212 -4.46 -4.51 12.81
N LEU A 213 -4.62 -3.26 12.37
CA LEU A 213 -3.67 -2.62 11.45
C LEU A 213 -2.26 -2.53 12.04
N GLU A 214 -2.14 -2.26 13.34
CA GLU A 214 -0.86 -2.20 14.06
C GLU A 214 -0.15 -3.55 14.13
N VAL A 215 -0.89 -4.66 14.23
CA VAL A 215 -0.33 -6.01 14.38
C VAL A 215 -0.11 -6.70 13.03
N GLU A 216 -0.99 -6.48 12.06
CA GLU A 216 -1.02 -7.28 10.82
C GLU A 216 -0.53 -6.51 9.60
N PHE A 217 -0.65 -5.18 9.58
CA PHE A 217 -0.42 -4.39 8.37
C PHE A 217 0.84 -3.51 8.46
N VAL A 218 0.99 -2.78 9.57
CA VAL A 218 2.16 -1.91 9.79
C VAL A 218 3.48 -2.69 9.84
N PRO A 219 3.57 -3.87 10.48
CA PRO A 219 4.82 -4.63 10.53
C PRO A 219 5.33 -5.01 9.13
N GLU A 220 4.41 -5.38 8.24
CA GLU A 220 4.70 -5.82 6.88
C GLU A 220 5.06 -4.68 5.92
N LEU A 221 4.50 -3.49 6.13
CA LEU A 221 4.45 -2.45 5.09
C LEU A 221 4.95 -1.07 5.53
N SER A 222 5.37 -0.87 6.77
CA SER A 222 5.94 0.41 7.16
C SER A 222 7.23 0.68 6.39
N ALA A 223 7.49 1.95 6.07
CA ALA A 223 8.69 2.34 5.35
C ALA A 223 9.98 1.92 6.06
N GLU A 224 9.97 1.93 7.40
CA GLU A 224 11.07 1.50 8.25
C GLU A 224 11.31 -0.01 8.15
N ASN A 225 10.26 -0.83 8.34
CA ASN A 225 10.41 -2.29 8.31
C ASN A 225 10.75 -2.81 6.92
N VAL A 226 10.17 -2.23 5.87
CA VAL A 226 10.52 -2.60 4.49
C VAL A 226 11.97 -2.24 4.19
N ALA A 227 12.46 -1.09 4.67
CA ALA A 227 13.87 -0.73 4.51
C ALA A 227 14.79 -1.74 5.23
N ALA A 228 14.47 -2.12 6.47
CA ALA A 228 15.22 -3.12 7.23
C ALA A 228 15.23 -4.49 6.51
N ALA A 229 14.08 -4.98 6.04
CA ALA A 229 13.96 -6.25 5.33
C ALA A 229 14.79 -6.30 4.03
N VAL A 230 14.98 -5.15 3.37
CA VAL A 230 15.83 -5.07 2.17
C VAL A 230 17.31 -5.20 2.50
N GLU A 231 17.73 -4.68 3.66
CA GLU A 231 19.11 -4.69 4.15
C GLU A 231 19.51 -6.01 4.84
N GLU A 232 18.57 -6.73 5.49
CA GLU A 232 18.87 -8.00 6.20
C GLU A 232 19.16 -9.21 5.30
N ILE A 233 18.86 -9.12 4.00
CA ILE A 233 19.04 -10.23 3.03
C ILE A 233 20.41 -10.12 2.31
N GLU A 234 21.42 -9.53 2.95
CA GLU A 234 22.82 -9.50 2.45
C GLU A 234 23.72 -10.53 3.14
#